data_AF-A0A931VU80-F1
#
_entry.id   AF-A0A931VU80-F1
#
_cell.length_a   1.000
_cell.length_b   1.000
_cell.length_c   1.000
_cell.angle_alpha   90.00
_cell.angle_beta   90.00
_cell.angle_gamma   90.00
#
_symmetry.space_group_name_H-M   'P 1'
#
loop_
_entity.id
_entity.type
_entity.pdbx_description
1 polymer ?
#
loop_
_entity_poly.entity_id
_entity_poly.type
_entity_poly.pdbx_seq_one_letter_code
_entity_poly.pdbx_strand_id
1 'polypeptide(L)' 'MDKYQAKQRIDKLKTVIRHHRYLYHVLDKQEISDQALDSLKKELYDLEQKYPELITA' A
#
# COMPACT_ATOMS: atom_id res chain seq x y z
N MET A 1 8.72 -13.37 -7.59
CA MET A 1 7.75 -13.29 -6.47
C MET A 1 6.55 -14.11 -6.89
N ASP A 2 6.04 -14.99 -6.02
CA ASP A 2 4.90 -15.85 -6.35
C ASP A 2 3.58 -15.06 -6.24
N LYS A 3 2.50 -15.51 -6.89
CA LYS A 3 1.18 -14.83 -6.85
C LYS A 3 0.67 -14.71 -5.41
N TYR A 4 0.88 -15.75 -4.60
CA TYR A 4 0.53 -15.74 -3.18
C TYR A 4 1.32 -14.68 -2.39
N GLN A 5 2.63 -14.58 -2.64
CA GLN A 5 3.51 -13.60 -2.02
C GLN A 5 3.13 -12.16 -2.44
N ALA A 6 2.83 -11.95 -3.73
CA ALA A 6 2.36 -10.67 -4.24
C ALA A 6 1.05 -10.25 -3.56
N LYS A 7 0.08 -11.17 -3.41
CA LYS A 7 -1.18 -10.89 -2.71
C LYS A 7 -0.94 -10.48 -1.26
N GLN A 8 -0.12 -11.22 -0.51
CA GLN A 8 0.22 -10.87 0.87
C GLN A 8 0.92 -9.50 0.96
N ARG A 9 1.78 -9.16 -0.01
CA ARG A 9 2.46 -7.87 -0.05
C ARG A 9 1.50 -6.72 -0.33
N ILE A 10 0.62 -6.89 -1.33
CA ILE A 10 -0.44 -5.93 -1.67
C ILE A 10 -1.33 -5.66 -0.44
N ASP A 11 -1.75 -6.71 0.27
CA ASP A 11 -2.60 -6.58 1.46
C ASP A 11 -1.90 -5.81 2.59
N LYS A 12 -0.61 -6.12 2.84
CA LYS A 12 0.22 -5.36 3.78
C LYS A 12 0.35 -3.89 3.38
N LEU A 13 0.69 -3.61 2.13
CA LEU A 13 0.82 -2.23 1.62
C LEU A 13 -0.50 -1.47 1.77
N LYS A 14 -1.64 -2.08 1.43
CA LYS A 14 -2.97 -1.48 1.62
C LYS A 14 -3.25 -1.16 3.08
N THR A 15 -2.92 -2.07 3.99
CA THR A 15 -3.11 -1.86 5.44
C THR A 15 -2.25 -0.71 5.94
N VAL A 16 -0.96 -0.69 5.58
CA VAL A 16 0.00 0.36 5.98
C VAL A 16 -0.41 1.73 5.43
N ILE A 17 -0.74 1.83 4.14
CA ILE A 17 -1.21 3.07 3.52
C ILE A 17 -2.48 3.57 4.21
N ARG A 18 -3.43 2.68 4.51
CA ARG A 18 -4.68 3.06 5.20
C ARG A 18 -4.43 3.53 6.62
N HIS A 19 -3.52 2.87 7.34
CA HIS A 19 -3.11 3.27 8.69
C HIS A 19 -2.49 4.68 8.67
N HIS A 20 -1.52 4.94 7.80
CA HIS A 20 -0.91 6.26 7.71
C HIS A 20 -1.89 7.34 7.25
N ARG A 21 -2.80 7.05 6.31
CA ARG A 21 -3.87 7.99 5.96
C ARG A 21 -4.78 8.29 7.15
N TYR A 22 -5.13 7.28 7.94
CA TYR A 22 -5.92 7.47 9.16
C TYR A 22 -5.18 8.35 10.18
N LEU A 23 -3.90 8.07 10.44
CA LEU A 23 -3.10 8.90 11.34
C LEU A 23 -3.03 10.36 10.88
N TYR A 24 -2.80 10.58 9.59
CA TYR A 24 -2.71 11.92 9.02
C TYR A 24 -4.05 12.67 9.09
N HIS A 25 -5.14 12.03 8.67
CA HIS A 25 -6.46 12.69 8.57
C HIS A 25 -7.25 12.72 9.88
N VAL A 26 -7.00 11.80 10.81
CA VAL A 26 -7.80 11.64 12.04
C VAL A 26 -7.02 12.04 13.28
N LEU A 27 -5.74 11.67 13.37
CA LEU A 27 -4.92 11.97 14.55
C LEU A 27 -4.02 13.19 14.36
N ASP A 28 -4.04 13.83 13.19
CA ASP A 28 -3.12 14.92 12.79
C ASP A 28 -1.65 14.54 13.06
N LYS A 29 -1.33 13.26 12.83
CA LYS A 29 0.00 12.67 13.07
C LYS A 29 0.60 12.12 11.80
N GLN A 30 1.86 12.48 11.58
CA GLN A 30 2.65 11.98 10.47
C GLN A 30 3.77 11.07 11.00
N GLU A 31 3.62 9.76 10.84
CA GLU A 31 4.67 8.78 11.18
C GLU A 31 5.71 8.63 10.06
N ILE A 32 5.28 8.84 8.81
CA ILE A 32 6.13 8.73 7.63
C ILE A 32 5.97 9.98 6.77
N SER A 33 7.06 10.44 6.16
CA SER A 33 7.02 11.56 5.21
C SER A 33 6.14 11.24 4.00
N ASP A 34 5.58 12.26 3.37
CA ASP A 34 4.74 12.10 2.18
C ASP A 34 5.45 11.31 1.06
N GLN A 35 6.76 11.51 0.88
CA GLN A 35 7.57 10.73 -0.07
C GLN A 35 7.59 9.23 0.23
N ALA A 36 7.61 8.84 1.51
CA ALA A 36 7.58 7.44 1.90
C ALA A 36 6.20 6.85 1.61
N LEU A 37 5.13 7.59 1.88
CA LEU A 37 3.77 7.18 1.55
C LEU A 37 3.57 7.03 0.03
N ASP A 38 4.13 7.96 -0.76
CA ASP A 38 4.11 7.89 -2.22
C ASP A 38 4.92 6.70 -2.75
N SER A 39 6.06 6.39 -2.15
CA SER A 39 6.84 5.19 -2.48
C SER A 39 6.05 3.90 -2.22
N LEU A 40 5.33 3.81 -1.11
CA LEU A 40 4.46 2.66 -0.78
C LEU A 40 3.30 2.53 -1.77
N LYS A 41 2.67 3.64 -2.16
CA LYS A 41 1.62 3.65 -3.19
C LYS A 41 2.16 3.22 -4.55
N LYS A 42 3.37 3.66 -4.90
CA LYS A 42 4.02 3.29 -6.14
C LYS A 42 4.34 1.78 -6.17
N GLU A 43 4.88 1.23 -5.09
CA GLU A 43 5.11 -0.21 -4.96
C GLU A 43 3.79 -1.00 -5.08
N LEU A 44 2.71 -0.53 -4.45
CA LEU A 44 1.39 -1.12 -4.57
C LEU A 44 0.91 -1.11 -6.03
N TYR A 45 1.05 0.01 -6.72
CA TYR A 45 0.67 0.17 -8.12
C TYR A 45 1.47 -0.76 -9.05
N ASP A 46 2.78 -0.85 -8.86
CA ASP A 46 3.64 -1.74 -9.64
C ASP A 46 3.27 -3.22 -9.44
N LEU A 47 2.89 -3.61 -8.21
CA LEU A 47 2.41 -4.96 -7.91
C LEU A 47 1.03 -5.22 -8.52
N GLU A 48 0.12 -4.26 -8.46
CA GLU A 48 -1.21 -4.36 -9.08
C GLU A 48 -1.11 -4.43 -10.62
N GLN A 49 -0.17 -3.70 -11.24
CA GLN A 49 0.10 -3.82 -12.68
C GLN A 49 0.72 -5.18 -13.06
N LYS A 50 1.64 -5.70 -12.25
CA LYS A 50 2.26 -7.02 -12.49
C LYS A 50 1.29 -8.17 -12.29
N TYR A 51 0.30 -7.99 -11.41
CA TYR A 51 -0.69 -9.02 -11.06
C TYR A 51 -2.10 -8.44 -11.10
N PRO A 52 -2.63 -8.08 -12.29
CA PRO A 52 -3.97 -7.50 -12.41
C PRO A 52 -5.07 -8.45 -11.93
N GLU A 53 -4.81 -9.76 -12.00
CA GLU A 53 -5.64 -10.83 -11.45
C GLU A 53 -5.79 -10.82 -9.92
N LEU A 54 -4.97 -10.05 -9.19
CA LEU A 54 -5.05 -9.87 -7.75
C LEU A 54 -5.81 -8.59 -7.35
N ILE A 55 -6.10 -7.72 -8.32
CA ILE A 55 -6.97 -6.56 -8.13
C ILE A 55 -8.38 -7.11 -7.95
N THR A 56 -8.74 -7.40 -6.70
CA THR A 56 -10.08 -7.87 -6.36
C THR A 56 -10.98 -6.64 -6.40
N ALA A 57 -11.97 -6.66 -7.30
CA ALA A 57 -12.99 -5.62 -7.47
C ALA A 57 -13.89 -5.49 -6.23
#